data_AF-A0A6P0GBL1-F1
#
_entry.id   AF-A0A6P0GBL1-F1
#
_cell.length_a   1.000
_cell.length_b   1.000
_cell.length_c   1.000
_cell.angle_alpha   90.00
_cell.angle_beta   90.00
_cell.angle_gamma   90.00
#
_symmetry.space_group_name_H-M   'P 1'
#
loop_
_entity.id
_entity.type
_entity.pdbx_description
1 polymer ?
#
loop_
_entity_poly.entity_id
_entity_poly.type
_entity_poly.pdbx_seq_one_letter_code
_entity_poly.pdbx_strand_id
1 'polypeptide(L)'
;MTATLDPTQAASETITAVVVAAARAAAALVPAGAELHPGPAVTDPDAVPVPPAAAAAVSARLSGEITGDVVLVLSAEVVEALDNSPVGPMDVATALRPALEAAAATLGRVRVDAERTEDPVTALDGLRDKGMFVAVPLTAGTDHQATLALQVTLPTAARAPRNSLDLLRHVAMEVTVEIGRTRMTVGELLSLHPGEVVELDRAASAPADLLVNGTLIARGEVVVVDEDFGLRISEIVSDAAAELGAAQA
;
A
#
# COMPACT_ATOMS: atom_id res chain seq x y z
N MET A 1 30.20 16.18 17.90
CA MET A 1 28.84 16.64 18.28
C MET A 1 27.86 16.03 17.31
N THR A 2 27.51 14.76 17.51
CA THR A 2 26.45 14.07 16.76
C THR A 2 25.17 14.26 17.57
N ALA A 3 24.29 15.13 17.09
CA ALA A 3 22.97 15.29 17.67
C ALA A 3 22.18 14.01 17.42
N THR A 4 21.93 13.25 18.49
CA THR A 4 20.95 12.18 18.50
C THR A 4 19.58 12.82 18.29
N LEU A 5 19.04 12.72 17.06
CA LEU A 5 17.67 13.13 16.78
C LEU A 5 16.73 12.21 17.56
N ASP A 6 15.85 12.81 18.35
CA ASP A 6 14.82 12.12 19.12
C ASP A 6 13.89 11.38 18.13
N PRO A 7 13.65 10.06 18.26
CA PRO A 7 12.82 9.29 17.33
C PRO A 7 11.39 9.86 17.17
N THR A 8 10.91 10.61 18.17
CA THR A 8 9.61 11.29 18.13
C THR A 8 9.60 12.48 17.17
N GLN A 9 10.70 13.23 17.09
CA GLN A 9 10.84 14.36 16.15
C GLN A 9 10.93 13.89 14.70
N ALA A 10 11.70 12.84 14.44
CA ALA A 10 11.86 12.27 13.09
C ALA A 10 10.53 11.71 12.54
N ALA A 11 9.70 11.12 13.40
CA ALA A 11 8.37 10.66 13.02
C ALA A 11 7.45 11.85 12.65
N SER A 12 7.44 12.91 13.46
CA SER A 12 6.62 14.09 13.20
C SER A 12 6.99 14.78 11.89
N GLU A 13 8.29 14.91 11.60
CA GLU A 13 8.81 15.51 10.36
C GLU A 13 8.46 14.69 9.11
N THR A 14 8.52 13.35 9.22
CA THR A 14 8.10 12.44 8.15
C THR A 14 6.61 12.58 7.84
N ILE A 15 5.77 12.73 8.86
CA ILE A 15 4.32 12.85 8.69
C ILE A 15 3.95 14.20 8.07
N THR A 16 4.55 15.29 8.54
CA THR A 16 4.37 16.60 7.92
C THR A 16 4.78 16.57 6.44
N ALA A 17 5.89 15.90 6.08
CA ALA A 17 6.31 15.75 4.70
C ALA A 17 5.28 14.96 3.84
N VAL A 18 4.71 13.88 4.39
CA VAL A 18 3.65 13.10 3.74
C VAL A 18 2.39 13.94 3.52
N VAL A 19 1.95 14.71 4.52
CA VAL A 19 0.77 15.58 4.39
C VAL A 19 1.02 16.72 3.39
N VAL A 20 2.23 17.28 3.34
CA VAL A 20 2.60 18.28 2.30
C VAL A 20 2.56 17.66 0.90
N ALA A 21 2.96 16.39 0.75
CA ALA A 21 2.82 15.67 -0.52
C ALA A 21 1.34 15.45 -0.89
N ALA A 22 0.49 15.12 0.09
CA ALA A 22 -0.97 15.02 -0.08
C ALA A 22 -1.58 16.35 -0.52
N ALA A 23 -1.16 17.44 0.12
CA ALA A 23 -1.58 18.80 -0.22
C ALA A 23 -1.22 19.17 -1.65
N ARG A 24 -0.02 18.80 -2.11
CA ARG A 24 0.40 18.99 -3.50
C ARG A 24 -0.48 18.19 -4.48
N ALA A 25 -0.79 16.94 -4.14
CA ALA A 25 -1.62 16.09 -4.99
C ALA A 25 -3.06 16.62 -5.11
N ALA A 26 -3.65 17.08 -4.00
CA ALA A 26 -4.94 17.78 -4.03
C ALA A 26 -4.86 19.06 -4.85
N ALA A 27 -3.86 19.91 -4.61
CA ALA A 27 -3.68 21.21 -5.27
C ALA A 27 -3.68 21.12 -6.81
N ALA A 28 -3.12 20.04 -7.36
CA ALA A 28 -3.10 19.80 -8.81
C ALA A 28 -4.49 19.55 -9.42
N LEU A 29 -5.49 19.21 -8.61
CA LEU A 29 -6.85 18.87 -9.04
C LEU A 29 -7.92 19.82 -8.49
N VAL A 30 -7.55 20.79 -7.66
CA VAL A 30 -8.47 21.86 -7.24
C VAL A 30 -8.74 22.78 -8.45
N PRO A 31 -10.01 23.02 -8.82
CA PRO A 31 -10.34 23.88 -9.96
C PRO A 31 -10.15 25.38 -9.66
N ALA A 32 -8.90 25.81 -9.54
CA ALA A 32 -8.52 27.21 -9.34
C ALA A 32 -8.14 27.87 -10.67
N GLY A 33 -8.24 29.20 -10.73
CA GLY A 33 -7.83 29.99 -11.91
C GLY A 33 -6.32 30.03 -12.14
N ALA A 34 -5.52 29.54 -11.20
CA ALA A 34 -4.07 29.46 -11.25
C ALA A 34 -3.56 28.20 -10.53
N GLU A 35 -2.33 27.80 -10.82
CA GLU A 35 -1.72 26.61 -10.21
C GLU A 35 -1.45 26.82 -8.71
N LEU A 36 -2.04 25.95 -7.89
CA LEU A 36 -1.90 25.99 -6.44
C LEU A 36 -0.64 25.26 -5.97
N HIS A 37 0.06 25.89 -5.03
CA HIS A 37 1.27 25.35 -4.43
C HIS A 37 1.11 25.22 -2.91
N PRO A 38 1.58 24.12 -2.29
CA PRO A 38 1.52 23.96 -0.84
C PRO A 38 2.50 24.91 -0.14
N GLY A 39 2.00 25.63 0.86
CA GLY A 39 2.77 26.47 1.75
C GLY A 39 3.25 25.73 3.01
N PRO A 40 3.69 26.47 4.06
CA PRO A 40 4.21 25.87 5.28
C PRO A 40 3.11 25.14 6.05
N ALA A 41 3.36 23.90 6.42
CA ALA A 41 2.43 23.09 7.21
C ALA A 41 2.31 23.61 8.65
N VAL A 42 1.09 23.55 9.19
CA VAL A 42 0.74 23.94 10.55
C VAL A 42 0.19 22.74 11.29
N THR A 43 0.75 22.40 12.44
CA THR A 43 0.33 21.28 13.28
C THR A 43 -0.57 21.69 14.45
N ASP A 44 -0.70 23.00 14.67
CA ASP A 44 -1.56 23.56 15.70
C ASP A 44 -3.00 23.72 15.15
N PRO A 45 -3.99 22.97 15.68
CA PRO A 45 -5.38 23.05 15.22
C PRO A 45 -6.05 24.39 15.56
N ASP A 46 -5.46 25.24 16.40
CA ASP A 46 -5.95 26.58 16.68
C ASP A 46 -5.34 27.66 15.79
N ALA A 47 -4.28 27.32 15.04
CA ALA A 47 -3.57 28.25 14.17
C ALA A 47 -3.74 27.92 12.67
N VAL A 48 -4.81 27.21 12.31
CA VAL A 48 -5.07 26.81 10.91
C VAL A 48 -5.14 28.06 10.03
N PRO A 49 -4.28 28.18 9.00
CA PRO A 49 -4.39 29.27 8.06
C PRO A 49 -5.67 29.06 7.26
N VAL A 50 -6.57 30.04 7.24
CA VAL A 50 -7.82 29.99 6.46
C VAL A 50 -7.69 30.99 5.31
N PRO A 51 -8.15 30.67 4.07
CA PRO A 51 -8.10 31.62 2.98
C PRO A 51 -8.97 32.85 3.28
N PRO A 52 -8.55 34.06 2.83
CA PRO A 52 -9.39 35.24 2.93
C PRO A 52 -10.73 35.00 2.23
N ALA A 53 -11.83 35.37 2.88
CA ALA A 53 -13.19 35.10 2.40
C ALA A 53 -13.46 33.61 2.10
N ALA A 54 -13.08 32.72 3.02
CA ALA A 54 -13.43 31.31 2.92
C ALA A 54 -14.95 31.13 2.77
N ALA A 55 -15.37 30.49 1.68
CA ALA A 55 -16.77 30.43 1.28
C ALA A 55 -17.40 29.05 1.49
N ALA A 56 -16.59 27.98 1.40
CA ALA A 56 -17.04 26.61 1.58
C ALA A 56 -15.91 25.73 2.09
N ALA A 57 -16.27 24.66 2.78
CA ALA A 57 -15.37 23.55 3.07
C ALA A 57 -15.99 22.23 2.63
N VAL A 58 -15.15 21.34 2.10
CA VAL A 58 -15.54 19.96 1.80
C VAL A 58 -14.87 19.04 2.80
N SER A 59 -15.66 18.36 3.61
CA SER A 59 -15.22 17.36 4.58
C SER A 59 -15.42 15.96 4.01
N ALA A 60 -14.49 15.05 4.27
CA ALA A 60 -14.67 13.64 3.96
C ALA A 60 -13.96 12.76 4.99
N ARG A 61 -14.53 11.57 5.21
CA ARG A 61 -13.92 10.58 6.08
C ARG A 61 -12.92 9.73 5.29
N LEU A 62 -11.76 9.50 5.89
CA LEU A 62 -10.73 8.60 5.40
C LEU A 62 -10.86 7.23 6.08
N SER A 63 -10.87 6.17 5.26
CA SER A 63 -10.96 4.79 5.73
C SER A 63 -9.88 3.92 5.05
N GLY A 64 -9.37 2.90 5.75
CA GLY A 64 -8.32 2.01 5.22
C GLY A 64 -7.16 1.83 6.19
N GLU A 65 -5.93 1.86 5.66
CA GLU A 65 -4.70 1.76 6.48
C GLU A 65 -4.52 2.95 7.43
N ILE A 66 -4.97 4.12 6.99
CA ILE A 66 -5.06 5.33 7.80
C ILE A 66 -6.53 5.70 7.88
N THR A 67 -6.97 5.97 9.10
CA THR A 67 -8.33 6.43 9.38
C THR A 67 -8.28 7.86 9.87
N GLY A 68 -9.25 8.67 9.48
CA GLY A 68 -9.28 10.07 9.88
C GLY A 68 -10.33 10.86 9.13
N ASP A 69 -10.21 12.17 9.21
CA ASP A 69 -11.06 13.14 8.51
C ASP A 69 -10.15 14.10 7.72
N VAL A 70 -10.53 14.40 6.48
CA VAL A 70 -9.89 15.41 5.64
C VAL A 70 -10.87 16.53 5.36
N VAL A 71 -10.40 17.77 5.46
CA VAL A 71 -11.16 18.98 5.16
C VAL A 71 -10.38 19.82 4.17
N LEU A 72 -11.05 20.23 3.10
CA LEU A 72 -10.53 21.19 2.14
C LEU A 72 -11.36 22.47 2.22
N VAL A 73 -10.77 23.52 2.78
CA VAL A 73 -11.39 24.86 2.87
C VAL A 73 -11.04 25.65 1.61
N LEU A 74 -12.01 26.37 1.04
CA LEU A 74 -11.88 27.09 -0.22
C LEU A 74 -12.18 28.58 -0.04
N SER A 75 -11.47 29.43 -0.78
CA SER A 75 -11.81 30.84 -0.94
C SER A 75 -13.07 31.01 -1.81
N ALA A 76 -13.71 32.17 -1.70
CA ALA A 76 -14.81 32.57 -2.57
C ALA A 76 -14.44 32.49 -4.07
N GLU A 77 -13.20 32.85 -4.45
CA GLU A 77 -12.74 32.79 -5.85
C GLU A 77 -12.80 31.38 -6.43
N VAL A 78 -12.43 30.36 -5.65
CA VAL A 78 -12.46 28.96 -6.11
C VAL A 78 -13.91 28.46 -6.23
N VAL A 79 -14.77 28.83 -5.28
CA VAL A 79 -16.20 28.49 -5.34
C VAL A 79 -16.87 29.16 -6.53
N GLU A 80 -16.59 30.45 -6.78
CA GLU A 80 -17.09 31.18 -7.95
C GLU A 80 -16.58 30.59 -9.27
N ALA A 81 -15.33 30.11 -9.32
CA ALA A 81 -14.80 29.43 -10.50
C ALA A 81 -15.54 28.11 -10.80
N LEU A 82 -15.96 27.38 -9.76
CA LEU A 82 -16.76 26.17 -9.89
C LEU A 82 -18.19 26.46 -10.38
N ASP A 83 -18.83 27.49 -9.83
CA ASP A 83 -20.18 27.91 -10.22
C ASP A 83 -20.24 28.41 -11.67
N ASN A 84 -19.18 29.08 -12.13
CA ASN A 84 -19.06 29.61 -13.49
C ASN A 84 -18.38 28.63 -14.47
N SER A 85 -18.31 27.34 -14.12
CA SER A 85 -17.67 26.33 -14.94
C SER A 85 -18.33 26.18 -16.33
N PRO A 86 -17.56 26.00 -17.42
CA PRO A 86 -18.09 25.86 -18.77
C PRO A 86 -18.96 24.61 -18.98
N VAL A 87 -18.90 23.64 -18.06
CA VAL A 87 -19.75 22.44 -18.06
C VAL A 87 -21.06 22.60 -17.26
N GLY A 88 -21.33 23.81 -16.74
CA GLY A 88 -22.51 24.12 -15.94
C GLY A 88 -22.23 24.14 -14.42
N PRO A 89 -23.22 24.54 -13.60
CA PRO A 89 -23.06 24.60 -12.16
C PRO A 89 -22.78 23.21 -11.60
N MET A 90 -21.62 23.04 -10.98
CA MET A 90 -21.21 21.79 -10.33
C MET A 90 -21.38 21.91 -8.83
N ASP A 91 -21.87 20.85 -8.21
CA ASP A 91 -21.82 20.71 -6.77
C ASP A 91 -20.36 20.69 -6.28
N VAL A 92 -20.04 21.55 -5.33
CA VAL A 92 -18.66 21.78 -4.83
C VAL A 92 -18.04 20.49 -4.28
N ALA A 93 -18.82 19.69 -3.54
CA ALA A 93 -18.39 18.40 -3.01
C ALA A 93 -18.01 17.43 -4.14
N THR A 94 -18.90 17.29 -5.13
CA THR A 94 -18.66 16.42 -6.30
C THR A 94 -17.45 16.87 -7.11
N ALA A 95 -17.27 18.18 -7.32
CA ALA A 95 -16.16 18.72 -8.08
C ALA A 95 -14.80 18.50 -7.40
N LEU A 96 -14.76 18.42 -6.06
CA LEU A 96 -13.54 18.27 -5.28
C LEU A 96 -13.21 16.85 -4.86
N ARG A 97 -14.11 15.88 -5.10
CA ARG A 97 -13.83 14.46 -4.88
C ARG A 97 -12.50 14.01 -5.49
N PRO A 98 -12.13 14.35 -6.74
CA PRO A 98 -10.85 13.94 -7.31
C PRO A 98 -9.64 14.50 -6.54
N ALA A 99 -9.74 15.73 -6.03
CA ALA A 99 -8.67 16.35 -5.24
C ALA A 99 -8.49 15.65 -3.88
N LEU A 100 -9.59 15.29 -3.21
CA LEU A 100 -9.55 14.52 -1.97
C LEU A 100 -9.01 13.11 -2.18
N GLU A 101 -9.39 12.44 -3.26
CA GLU A 101 -8.88 11.11 -3.63
C GLU A 101 -7.38 11.14 -3.93
N ALA A 102 -6.91 12.17 -4.66
CA ALA A 102 -5.48 12.34 -4.93
C ALA A 102 -4.67 12.58 -3.65
N ALA A 103 -5.18 13.38 -2.71
CA ALA A 103 -4.56 13.51 -1.38
C ALA A 103 -4.56 12.19 -0.60
N ALA A 104 -5.67 11.45 -0.59
CA ALA A 104 -5.74 10.18 0.11
C ALA A 104 -4.78 9.13 -0.47
N ALA A 105 -4.59 9.12 -1.80
CA ALA A 105 -3.69 8.18 -2.48
C ALA A 105 -2.22 8.34 -2.04
N THR A 106 -1.79 9.53 -1.62
CA THR A 106 -0.42 9.73 -1.10
C THR A 106 -0.25 9.19 0.32
N LEU A 107 -1.34 8.94 1.03
CA LEU A 107 -1.35 8.41 2.39
C LEU A 107 -1.29 6.86 2.43
N GLY A 108 -1.24 6.19 1.27
CA GLY A 108 -1.20 4.73 1.16
C GLY A 108 -2.53 4.16 0.71
N ARG A 109 -2.92 2.98 1.22
CA ARG A 109 -4.18 2.33 0.85
C ARG A 109 -5.35 2.93 1.66
N VAL A 110 -5.70 4.16 1.33
CA VAL A 110 -6.78 4.94 1.95
C VAL A 110 -7.88 5.19 0.93
N ARG A 111 -9.13 5.13 1.37
CA ARG A 111 -10.33 5.46 0.62
C ARG A 111 -10.95 6.72 1.19
N VAL A 112 -11.53 7.53 0.31
CA VAL A 112 -12.36 8.67 0.68
C VAL A 112 -13.80 8.19 0.68
N ASP A 113 -14.48 8.29 1.83
CA ASP A 113 -15.89 7.94 1.96
C ASP A 113 -16.76 9.06 1.34
N ALA A 114 -18.01 9.22 1.78
CA ALA A 114 -18.88 10.29 1.28
C ALA A 114 -18.39 11.67 1.73
N GLU A 115 -18.16 12.60 0.79
CA GLU A 115 -17.90 14.00 1.10
C GLU A 115 -19.18 14.78 1.42
N ARG A 116 -19.01 15.86 2.20
CA ARG A 116 -20.07 16.79 2.58
C ARG A 116 -19.57 18.22 2.45
N THR A 117 -20.40 19.10 1.91
CA THR A 117 -20.14 20.54 1.92
C THR A 117 -20.64 21.13 3.23
N GLU A 118 -19.78 21.88 3.91
CA GLU A 118 -20.02 22.48 5.22
C GLU A 118 -19.48 23.91 5.27
N ASP A 119 -19.89 24.65 6.32
CA ASP A 119 -19.27 25.93 6.66
C ASP A 119 -17.80 25.70 7.11
N PRO A 120 -16.84 26.56 6.70
CA PRO A 120 -15.43 26.39 7.05
C PRO A 120 -15.13 26.25 8.54
N VAL A 121 -15.83 26.99 9.42
CA VAL A 121 -15.59 26.94 10.86
C VAL A 121 -16.09 25.61 11.41
N THR A 122 -17.28 25.18 10.99
CA THR A 122 -17.87 23.90 11.40
C THR A 122 -17.00 22.71 10.98
N ALA A 123 -16.48 22.73 9.75
CA ALA A 123 -15.65 21.66 9.23
C ALA A 123 -14.30 21.56 9.99
N LEU A 124 -13.66 22.71 10.27
CA LEU A 124 -12.40 22.75 11.02
C LEU A 124 -12.59 22.35 12.48
N ASP A 125 -13.67 22.79 13.12
CA ASP A 125 -14.01 22.37 14.49
C ASP A 125 -14.15 20.84 14.59
N GLY A 126 -14.69 20.19 13.56
CA GLY A 126 -14.80 18.73 13.47
C GLY A 126 -13.47 17.96 13.49
N LEU A 127 -12.35 18.63 13.24
CA LEU A 127 -10.99 18.06 13.22
C LEU A 127 -10.24 18.17 14.56
N ARG A 128 -10.64 19.10 15.44
CA ARG A 128 -9.82 19.53 16.60
C ARG A 128 -9.57 18.45 17.67
N ASP A 129 -10.43 17.43 17.77
CA ASP A 129 -10.44 16.50 18.91
C ASP A 129 -10.04 15.04 18.60
N LYS A 130 -9.54 14.73 17.39
CA LYS A 130 -9.54 13.33 16.92
C LYS A 130 -8.20 12.64 16.65
N GLY A 131 -7.05 13.29 16.82
CA GLY A 131 -5.75 12.63 16.65
C GLY A 131 -4.64 13.56 16.19
N MET A 132 -3.76 13.10 15.30
CA MET A 132 -2.71 13.94 14.74
C MET A 132 -3.30 14.89 13.69
N PHE A 133 -3.01 16.17 13.84
CA PHE A 133 -3.52 17.23 12.99
C PHE A 133 -2.40 17.89 12.19
N VAL A 134 -2.62 18.09 10.89
CA VAL A 134 -1.74 18.88 10.02
C VAL A 134 -2.60 19.62 9.00
N ALA A 135 -2.42 20.93 8.90
CA ALA A 135 -3.01 21.78 7.87
C ALA A 135 -1.93 22.34 6.94
N VAL A 136 -2.24 22.42 5.66
CA VAL A 136 -1.34 22.95 4.63
C VAL A 136 -2.11 23.98 3.80
N PRO A 137 -1.71 25.27 3.83
CA PRO A 137 -2.30 26.28 2.95
C PRO A 137 -1.88 26.00 1.50
N LEU A 138 -2.77 26.30 0.56
CA LEU A 138 -2.59 26.17 -0.88
C LEU A 138 -2.68 27.57 -1.51
N THR A 139 -1.58 28.02 -2.10
CA THR A 139 -1.44 29.39 -2.60
C THR A 139 -1.21 29.44 -4.11
N ALA A 140 -1.89 30.36 -4.78
CA ALA A 140 -1.58 30.77 -6.15
C ALA A 140 -0.70 32.03 -6.10
N GLY A 141 0.62 31.87 -6.24
CA GLY A 141 1.55 32.99 -6.01
C GLY A 141 1.53 33.45 -4.55
N THR A 142 1.05 34.67 -4.30
CA THR A 142 0.87 35.20 -2.92
C THR A 142 -0.52 34.97 -2.36
N ASP A 143 -1.46 34.51 -3.18
CA ASP A 143 -2.87 34.48 -2.83
C ASP A 143 -3.24 33.12 -2.24
N HIS A 144 -3.74 33.12 -1.00
CA HIS A 144 -4.19 31.92 -0.32
C HIS A 144 -5.59 31.55 -0.79
N GLN A 145 -5.72 30.47 -1.55
CA GLN A 145 -6.99 30.10 -2.20
C GLN A 145 -7.66 28.87 -1.59
N ALA A 146 -6.90 27.99 -0.94
CA ALA A 146 -7.47 26.85 -0.25
C ALA A 146 -6.59 26.38 0.92
N THR A 147 -7.14 25.60 1.84
CA THR A 147 -6.38 24.94 2.90
C THR A 147 -6.79 23.49 3.00
N LEU A 148 -5.81 22.59 2.88
CA LEU A 148 -6.02 21.16 3.13
C LEU A 148 -5.66 20.87 4.58
N ALA A 149 -6.65 20.51 5.40
CA ALA A 149 -6.48 20.09 6.78
C ALA A 149 -6.78 18.61 6.92
N LEU A 150 -5.86 17.87 7.54
CA LEU A 150 -6.00 16.45 7.81
C LEU A 150 -5.92 16.21 9.31
N GLN A 151 -6.91 15.49 9.81
CA GLN A 151 -6.80 14.77 11.06
C GLN A 151 -6.65 13.30 10.72
N VAL A 152 -5.52 12.70 11.06
CA VAL A 152 -5.30 11.27 10.86
C VAL A 152 -4.94 10.60 12.17
N THR A 153 -5.50 9.42 12.37
CA THR A 153 -5.02 8.47 13.35
C THR A 153 -4.13 7.49 12.62
N LEU A 154 -2.83 7.69 12.75
CA LEU A 154 -1.86 6.74 12.23
C LEU A 154 -1.97 5.44 13.03
N PRO A 155 -1.86 4.28 12.39
CA PRO A 155 -1.56 3.07 13.15
C PRO A 155 -0.20 3.32 13.83
N THR A 156 -0.20 3.40 15.16
CA THR A 156 1.03 3.45 15.97
C THR A 156 2.03 2.48 15.37
N ALA A 157 3.21 3.00 15.01
CA ALA A 157 4.29 2.28 14.38
C ALA A 157 4.75 1.11 15.26
N ALA A 158 4.05 -0.01 15.14
CA ALA A 158 4.43 -1.33 15.63
C ALA A 158 3.70 -2.40 14.81
N ARG A 159 3.78 -2.29 13.49
CA ARG A 159 4.01 -3.50 12.71
C ARG A 159 4.69 -3.16 11.39
N ALA A 160 5.90 -3.68 11.23
CA ALA A 160 6.38 -4.15 9.93
C ALA A 160 5.22 -4.84 9.19
N PRO A 161 5.12 -4.71 7.85
CA PRO A 161 3.98 -5.21 7.08
C PRO A 161 3.66 -6.62 7.58
N ARG A 162 2.46 -6.86 8.14
CA ARG A 162 2.07 -8.22 8.52
C ARG A 162 2.00 -8.99 7.22
N ASN A 163 3.05 -9.76 7.01
CA ASN A 163 3.38 -10.49 5.82
C ASN A 163 2.13 -11.13 5.22
N SER A 164 1.81 -10.84 3.96
CA SER A 164 0.87 -11.67 3.17
C SER A 164 1.29 -13.15 3.19
N LEU A 165 2.56 -13.44 3.46
CA LEU A 165 3.10 -14.78 3.69
C LEU A 165 2.62 -15.43 5.00
N ASP A 166 2.24 -14.67 6.04
CA ASP A 166 1.71 -15.23 7.29
C ASP A 166 0.35 -15.92 7.08
N LEU A 167 -0.45 -15.44 6.12
CA LEU A 167 -1.70 -16.10 5.71
C LEU A 167 -1.44 -17.43 4.99
N LEU A 168 -0.32 -17.52 4.25
CA LEU A 168 0.06 -18.73 3.50
C LEU A 168 0.75 -19.79 4.35
N ARG A 169 1.12 -19.51 5.61
CA ARG A 169 1.84 -20.45 6.50
C ARG A 169 1.14 -21.79 6.73
N HIS A 170 -0.20 -21.83 6.58
CA HIS A 170 -1.00 -23.03 6.84
C HIS A 170 -1.54 -23.68 5.57
N VAL A 171 -1.09 -23.24 4.39
CA VAL A 171 -1.49 -23.86 3.13
C VAL A 171 -0.74 -25.19 2.99
N ALA A 172 -1.49 -26.29 2.97
CA ALA A 172 -0.95 -27.60 2.69
C ALA A 172 -0.62 -27.70 1.19
N MET A 173 0.56 -28.25 0.88
CA MET A 173 1.01 -28.47 -0.50
C MET A 173 1.46 -29.92 -0.65
N GLU A 174 1.21 -30.47 -1.84
CA GLU A 174 1.77 -31.77 -2.21
C GLU A 174 3.26 -31.64 -2.48
N VAL A 175 4.04 -32.56 -1.93
CA VAL A 175 5.49 -32.61 -2.09
C VAL A 175 5.86 -33.98 -2.65
N THR A 176 6.67 -33.99 -3.70
CA THR A 176 7.13 -35.21 -4.36
C THR A 176 8.62 -35.40 -4.09
N VAL A 177 9.01 -36.60 -3.64
CA VAL A 177 10.41 -37.01 -3.56
C VAL A 177 10.74 -37.84 -4.78
N GLU A 178 11.76 -37.44 -5.53
CA GLU A 178 12.15 -38.08 -6.78
C GLU A 178 13.59 -38.64 -6.70
N ILE A 179 13.72 -39.94 -6.92
CA ILE A 179 15.01 -40.65 -6.88
C ILE A 179 15.78 -40.49 -8.20
N GLY A 180 15.08 -40.35 -9.32
CA GLY A 180 15.68 -40.14 -10.64
C GLY A 180 14.66 -40.25 -11.77
N ARG A 181 15.08 -39.88 -12.98
CA ARG A 181 14.25 -39.94 -14.20
C ARG A 181 14.91 -40.85 -15.23
N THR A 182 14.12 -41.28 -16.20
CA THR A 182 14.66 -41.88 -17.43
C THR A 182 13.78 -41.50 -18.60
N ARG A 183 14.30 -41.63 -19.83
CA ARG A 183 13.52 -41.42 -21.05
C ARG A 183 13.49 -42.72 -21.83
N MET A 184 12.30 -43.12 -22.24
CA MET A 184 12.08 -44.33 -23.04
C MET A 184 11.07 -44.04 -24.15
N THR A 185 11.14 -44.83 -25.21
CA THR A 185 10.15 -44.84 -26.28
C THR A 185 8.83 -45.46 -25.80
N VAL A 186 7.74 -45.17 -26.50
CA VAL A 186 6.43 -45.76 -26.17
C VAL A 186 6.46 -47.29 -26.24
N GLY A 187 7.21 -47.87 -27.19
CA GLY A 187 7.36 -49.32 -27.32
C GLY A 187 8.04 -49.97 -26.11
N GLU A 188 9.11 -49.34 -25.60
CA GLU A 188 9.81 -49.80 -24.38
C GLU A 188 8.88 -49.73 -23.16
N LEU A 189 8.14 -48.62 -22.98
CA LEU A 189 7.20 -48.45 -21.87
C LEU A 189 6.09 -49.51 -21.87
N LEU A 190 5.54 -49.84 -23.05
CA LEU A 190 4.51 -50.86 -23.20
C LEU A 190 5.04 -52.30 -23.08
N SER A 191 6.36 -52.49 -23.16
CA SER A 191 7.00 -53.79 -23.03
C SER A 191 7.33 -54.15 -21.58
N LEU A 192 7.20 -53.18 -20.64
CA LEU A 192 7.53 -53.39 -19.23
C LEU A 192 6.74 -54.55 -18.63
N HIS A 193 7.46 -55.47 -17.98
CA HIS A 193 6.86 -56.61 -17.28
C HIS A 193 7.44 -56.79 -15.86
N PRO A 194 6.72 -57.48 -14.94
CA PRO A 194 7.21 -57.71 -13.58
C PRO A 194 8.60 -58.37 -13.56
N GLY A 195 9.52 -57.78 -12.78
CA GLY A 195 10.90 -58.23 -12.67
C GLY A 195 11.89 -57.50 -13.58
N GLU A 196 11.42 -56.62 -14.46
CA GLU A 196 12.28 -55.76 -15.27
C GLU A 196 12.92 -54.64 -14.43
N VAL A 197 14.18 -54.35 -14.71
CA VAL A 197 14.95 -53.31 -14.02
C VAL A 197 15.10 -52.11 -14.96
N VAL A 198 14.57 -50.97 -14.54
CA VAL A 198 14.67 -49.71 -15.29
C VAL A 198 15.81 -48.87 -14.70
N GLU A 199 16.80 -48.57 -15.52
CA GLU A 199 17.90 -47.68 -15.13
C GLU A 199 17.45 -46.21 -15.13
N LEU A 200 17.85 -45.48 -14.10
CA LEU A 200 17.58 -44.05 -13.94
C LEU A 200 18.84 -43.23 -14.25
N ASP A 201 18.66 -41.93 -14.48
CA ASP A 201 19.71 -40.97 -14.81
C ASP A 201 20.58 -40.52 -13.62
N ARG A 202 20.43 -41.17 -12.45
CA ARG A 202 21.06 -40.76 -11.20
C ARG A 202 21.83 -41.91 -10.55
N ALA A 203 23.01 -41.60 -10.02
CA ALA A 203 23.82 -42.54 -9.25
C ALA A 203 23.17 -42.85 -7.89
N ALA A 204 23.31 -44.08 -7.39
CA ALA A 204 22.70 -44.51 -6.13
C ALA A 204 23.15 -43.70 -4.88
N SER A 205 24.30 -43.05 -4.94
CA SER A 205 24.84 -42.19 -3.87
C SER A 205 24.48 -40.71 -4.04
N ALA A 206 23.81 -40.33 -5.12
CA ALA A 206 23.39 -38.95 -5.32
C ALA A 206 22.12 -38.65 -4.52
N PRO A 207 21.95 -37.41 -4.02
CA PRO A 207 20.76 -37.04 -3.26
C PRO A 207 19.51 -37.13 -4.14
N ALA A 208 18.37 -37.44 -3.54
CA ALA A 208 17.05 -37.33 -4.15
C ALA A 208 16.58 -35.87 -4.18
N ASP A 209 15.73 -35.56 -5.15
CA ASP A 209 15.16 -34.24 -5.35
C ASP A 209 13.81 -34.11 -4.62
N LEU A 210 13.58 -32.98 -3.97
CA LEU A 210 12.30 -32.63 -3.34
C LEU A 210 11.62 -31.55 -4.17
N LEU A 211 10.45 -31.89 -4.72
CA LEU A 211 9.70 -31.03 -5.60
C LEU A 211 8.37 -30.60 -4.98
N VAL A 212 7.97 -29.36 -5.25
CA VAL A 212 6.62 -28.85 -4.97
C VAL A 212 6.05 -28.35 -6.28
N ASN A 213 4.90 -28.89 -6.70
CA ASN A 213 4.30 -28.60 -8.02
C ASN A 213 5.30 -28.75 -9.18
N GLY A 214 6.19 -29.75 -9.11
CA GLY A 214 7.22 -30.00 -10.13
C GLY A 214 8.42 -29.05 -10.10
N THR A 215 8.47 -28.09 -9.17
CA THR A 215 9.62 -27.20 -8.98
C THR A 215 10.56 -27.77 -7.93
N LEU A 216 11.86 -27.84 -8.21
CA LEU A 216 12.87 -28.30 -7.26
C LEU A 216 13.04 -27.30 -6.11
N ILE A 217 12.78 -27.73 -4.88
CA ILE A 217 12.90 -26.87 -3.69
C ILE A 217 14.09 -27.29 -2.82
N ALA A 218 14.41 -28.58 -2.75
CA ALA A 218 15.50 -29.09 -1.93
C ALA A 218 16.09 -30.39 -2.48
N ARG A 219 17.22 -30.80 -1.93
CA ARG A 219 17.84 -32.10 -2.14
C ARG A 219 18.12 -32.78 -0.81
N GLY A 220 18.11 -34.10 -0.80
CA GLY A 220 18.32 -34.86 0.43
C GLY A 220 18.64 -36.32 0.22
N GLU A 221 18.95 -37.01 1.31
CA GLU A 221 19.20 -38.45 1.32
C GLU A 221 17.94 -39.19 1.76
N VAL A 222 17.56 -40.23 1.03
CA VAL A 222 16.45 -41.10 1.43
C VAL A 222 16.89 -41.93 2.63
N VAL A 223 16.12 -41.84 3.71
CA VAL A 223 16.35 -42.56 4.97
C VAL A 223 15.12 -43.40 5.28
N VAL A 224 15.26 -44.38 6.15
CA VAL A 224 14.12 -45.14 6.69
C VAL A 224 13.94 -44.74 8.15
N VAL A 225 12.74 -44.33 8.52
CA VAL A 225 12.35 -43.95 9.87
C VAL A 225 11.08 -44.72 10.22
N ASP A 226 11.13 -45.53 11.28
CA ASP A 226 9.98 -46.31 11.75
C ASP A 226 9.29 -47.15 10.65
N GLU A 227 10.09 -47.79 9.79
CA GLU A 227 9.66 -48.58 8.62
C GLU A 227 9.12 -47.78 7.43
N ASP A 228 8.98 -46.47 7.56
CA ASP A 228 8.59 -45.55 6.48
C ASP A 228 9.81 -44.91 5.80
N PHE A 229 9.67 -44.57 4.52
CA PHE A 229 10.66 -43.76 3.83
C PHE A 229 10.55 -42.29 4.25
N GLY A 230 11.69 -41.68 4.56
CA GLY A 230 11.84 -40.25 4.82
C GLY A 230 12.92 -39.63 3.95
N LEU A 231 12.97 -38.30 3.91
CA LEU A 231 14.03 -37.55 3.24
C LEU A 231 14.75 -36.66 4.25
N ARG A 232 16.06 -36.89 4.43
CA ARG A 232 16.92 -35.99 5.20
C ARG A 232 17.46 -34.90 4.28
N ILE A 233 16.97 -33.68 4.44
CA ILE A 233 17.39 -32.53 3.64
C ILE A 233 18.88 -32.26 3.83
N SER A 234 19.63 -32.21 2.73
CA SER A 234 21.04 -31.84 2.69
C SER A 234 21.27 -30.43 2.14
N GLU A 235 20.42 -29.98 1.21
CA GLU A 235 20.52 -28.68 0.55
C GLU A 235 19.11 -28.12 0.28
N ILE A 236 18.92 -26.81 0.48
CA ILE A 236 17.70 -26.09 0.06
C ILE A 236 18.10 -25.14 -1.07
N VAL A 237 17.35 -25.16 -2.17
CA VAL A 237 17.61 -24.31 -3.33
C VAL A 237 17.02 -22.93 -3.04
N SER A 238 17.87 -21.91 -2.96
CA SER A 238 17.50 -20.57 -2.45
C SER A 238 16.62 -19.72 -3.37
N ASP A 239 16.43 -20.11 -4.63
CA ASP A 239 15.81 -19.27 -5.66
C ASP A 239 14.34 -19.62 -5.99
N ALA A 240 13.77 -20.67 -5.39
CA ALA A 240 12.40 -21.11 -5.70
C ALA A 240 11.32 -20.06 -5.36
N ALA A 241 11.60 -19.12 -4.45
CA ALA A 241 10.68 -18.03 -4.11
C ALA A 241 10.55 -16.96 -5.22
N ALA A 242 11.55 -16.82 -6.11
CA ALA A 242 11.53 -15.82 -7.18
C ALA A 242 10.70 -16.27 -8.40
N GLU A 243 10.70 -17.57 -8.72
CA GLU A 243 10.06 -18.08 -9.95
C GLU A 243 8.57 -18.41 -9.76
N LEU A 244 8.13 -18.80 -8.55
CA LEU A 244 6.72 -19.07 -8.25
C LEU A 244 5.83 -17.81 -8.31
N GLY A 245 6.42 -16.61 -8.26
CA GLY A 245 5.70 -15.33 -8.45
C GLY A 245 5.57 -14.87 -9.90
N ALA A 246 6.36 -15.42 -10.82
CA ALA A 246 6.44 -14.94 -12.20
C ALA A 246 5.47 -15.66 -13.18
N ALA A 247 4.92 -16.83 -12.80
CA ALA A 247 4.11 -17.66 -13.69
C ALA A 247 2.60 -17.32 -13.71
N GLN A 248 2.17 -16.21 -13.10
CA GLN A 248 0.75 -15.78 -13.08
C GLN A 248 0.53 -14.30 -13.41
N ALA A 249 1.44 -13.66 -14.16
CA ALA A 249 1.21 -12.35 -14.75
C ALA A 249 0.77 -12.47 -16.22
#